data_AF-A0A2D6F3G9-F1
#
_entry.id   AF-A0A2D6F3G9-F1
#
_cell.length_a   1.000
_cell.length_b   1.000
_cell.length_c   1.000
_cell.angle_alpha   90.00
_cell.angle_beta   90.00
_cell.angle_gamma   90.00
#
_symmetry.space_group_name_H-M   'P 1'
#
loop_
_entity.id
_entity.type
_entity.pdbx_description
1 polymer ?
#
loop_
_entity_poly.entity_id
_entity_poly.type
_entity_poly.pdbx_seq_one_letter_code
_entity_poly.pdbx_strand_id
1 'polypeptide(L)'
;MIKQDSWDSGKRTGSFVKNKKNPKATVIVKFSASEVAGIVDSIESDREFSTYHSSQNQITKIKFCPYMRGGDQVGFSYQINKENKE
;
A
#
# COMPACT_ATOMS: atom_id res chain seq x y z
N MET A 1 -0.36 7.88 -0.30
CA MET A 1 1.08 7.92 0.06
C MET A 1 1.22 7.86 1.58
N ILE A 2 1.95 6.87 2.11
CA ILE A 2 2.33 6.83 3.53
C ILE A 2 3.29 8.00 3.75
N LYS A 3 2.92 8.96 4.59
CA LYS A 3 3.76 10.13 4.87
C LYS A 3 4.60 9.85 6.10
N GLN A 4 5.85 10.27 6.07
CA GLN A 4 6.72 10.33 7.24
C GLN A 4 6.25 11.48 8.15
N ASP A 5 6.21 11.26 9.47
CA ASP A 5 5.82 12.30 10.45
C ASP A 5 6.98 13.24 10.75
N SER A 6 8.17 12.69 11.00
CA SER A 6 9.36 13.48 11.34
C SER A 6 10.65 12.76 10.96
N TRP A 7 11.75 13.50 10.90
CA TRP A 7 13.11 13.00 10.69
C TRP A 7 14.00 13.41 11.87
N ASP A 8 14.69 12.44 12.47
CA ASP A 8 15.74 12.70 13.45
C ASP A 8 17.09 12.66 12.74
N SER A 9 17.73 13.83 12.57
CA SER A 9 19.02 13.97 11.89
C SER A 9 20.19 13.38 12.67
N GLY A 10 20.10 13.32 14.00
CA GLY A 10 21.16 12.75 14.84
C GLY A 10 21.18 11.23 14.77
N LYS A 11 19.99 10.61 14.71
CA LYS A 11 19.83 9.15 14.61
C LYS A 11 19.65 8.64 13.19
N ARG A 12 19.49 9.54 12.21
CA ARG A 12 19.18 9.24 10.80
C ARG A 12 17.96 8.32 10.65
N THR A 13 16.92 8.58 11.45
CA THR A 13 15.72 7.75 11.49
C THR A 13 14.47 8.59 11.28
N GLY A 14 13.60 8.12 10.39
CA GLY A 14 12.25 8.66 10.21
C GLY A 14 11.27 8.05 11.21
N SER A 15 10.33 8.85 11.71
CA SER A 15 9.25 8.37 12.58
C SER A 15 7.91 8.34 11.83
N PHE A 16 7.09 7.34 12.15
CA PHE A 16 5.70 7.19 11.68
C PHE A 16 4.72 7.02 12.85
N VAL A 17 5.22 7.05 14.10
CA VAL A 17 4.44 6.67 15.29
C VAL A 17 3.26 7.61 15.51
N LYS A 18 3.44 8.91 15.29
CA LYS A 18 2.34 9.89 15.43
C LYS A 18 1.29 9.75 14.33
N ASN A 19 1.67 9.26 13.15
CA ASN A 19 0.73 9.04 12.05
C ASN A 19 -0.29 7.94 12.36
N LYS A 20 0.05 6.98 13.23
CA LYS A 20 -0.84 5.87 13.63
C LYS A 20 -2.22 6.34 14.11
N LYS A 21 -2.28 7.48 14.81
CA LYS A 21 -3.55 8.05 15.32
C LYS A 21 -4.16 9.12 14.39
N ASN A 22 -3.48 9.46 13.30
CA ASN A 22 -3.95 10.48 12.35
C ASN A 22 -4.69 9.80 11.17
N PRO A 23 -6.03 9.92 11.09
CA PRO A 23 -6.82 9.31 10.02
C PRO A 23 -6.53 9.90 8.63
N LYS A 24 -5.89 11.08 8.54
CA LYS A 24 -5.45 11.68 7.27
C LYS A 24 -4.07 11.18 6.82
N ALA A 25 -3.31 10.55 7.71
CA ALA A 25 -1.97 10.03 7.43
C ALA A 25 -1.88 8.48 7.49
N THR A 26 -2.97 7.82 7.88
CA THR A 26 -3.07 6.35 7.95
C THR A 26 -4.15 5.83 7.02
N VAL A 27 -3.88 4.68 6.42
CA VAL A 27 -4.86 3.92 5.62
C VAL A 27 -4.97 2.53 6.21
N ILE A 28 -6.19 2.13 6.54
CA ILE A 28 -6.52 0.78 7.03
C ILE A 28 -7.41 0.13 5.97
N VAL A 29 -7.04 -1.08 5.55
CA VAL A 29 -7.75 -1.90 4.56
C VAL A 29 -7.90 -3.29 5.14
N LYS A 30 -9.06 -3.93 4.92
CA LYS A 30 -9.31 -5.32 5.29
C LYS A 30 -9.40 -6.16 4.03
N PHE A 31 -8.57 -7.20 3.93
CA PHE A 31 -8.61 -8.15 2.83
C PHE A 31 -9.57 -9.31 3.13
N SER A 32 -10.24 -9.76 2.08
CA SER A 32 -10.89 -11.08 2.04
C SER A 32 -9.87 -12.19 1.83
N ALA A 33 -10.25 -13.44 2.07
CA ALA A 33 -9.39 -14.60 1.85
C ALA A 33 -8.91 -14.70 0.39
N SER A 34 -9.79 -14.43 -0.59
CA SER A 34 -9.45 -14.46 -2.01
C SER A 34 -8.43 -13.38 -2.39
N GLU A 35 -8.51 -12.19 -1.79
CA GLU A 35 -7.55 -11.12 -2.04
C GLU A 35 -6.17 -11.44 -1.45
N VAL A 36 -6.14 -12.07 -0.26
CA VAL A 36 -4.89 -12.57 0.31
C VAL A 36 -4.27 -13.65 -0.58
N ALA A 37 -5.08 -14.58 -1.09
CA ALA A 37 -4.60 -15.59 -2.05
C ALA A 37 -4.06 -14.94 -3.33
N GLY A 38 -4.69 -13.88 -3.84
CA GLY A 38 -4.20 -13.12 -4.98
C GLY A 38 -2.84 -12.44 -4.74
N ILE A 39 -2.58 -11.98 -3.51
CA ILE A 39 -1.25 -11.46 -3.14
C ILE A 39 -0.22 -12.59 -3.13
N VAL A 40 -0.55 -13.76 -2.60
CA VAL A 40 0.36 -14.93 -2.61
C VAL A 40 0.66 -15.37 -4.04
N ASP A 41 -0.36 -15.48 -4.90
CA ASP A 41 -0.19 -15.80 -6.32
C ASP A 41 0.72 -14.79 -7.03
N SER A 42 0.59 -13.50 -6.71
CA SER A 42 1.45 -12.45 -7.24
C SER A 42 2.92 -12.63 -6.85
N ILE A 43 3.20 -13.13 -5.63
CA ILE A 43 4.56 -13.44 -5.16
C ILE A 43 5.13 -14.67 -5.89
N GLU A 44 4.30 -15.67 -6.18
CA GLU A 44 4.74 -16.93 -6.79
C GLU A 44 4.88 -16.86 -8.31
N SER A 45 4.11 -15.99 -8.97
CA SER A 45 4.00 -15.94 -10.44
C SER A 45 4.50 -14.64 -11.07
N ASP A 46 4.95 -13.68 -10.26
CA ASP A 46 5.33 -12.33 -10.68
C ASP A 46 4.24 -11.61 -11.49
N ARG A 47 2.97 -11.98 -11.27
CA ARG A 47 1.82 -11.30 -11.87
C ARG A 47 1.34 -10.17 -11.01
N GLU A 48 0.70 -9.18 -11.61
CA GLU A 48 0.08 -8.08 -10.86
C GLU A 48 -1.24 -8.52 -10.22
N PHE A 49 -1.37 -8.28 -8.91
CA PHE A 49 -2.63 -8.29 -8.21
C PHE A 49 -3.20 -6.87 -8.11
N SER A 50 -4.47 -6.70 -8.47
CA SER A 50 -5.21 -5.45 -8.25
C SER A 50 -6.65 -5.72 -7.82
N THR A 51 -7.16 -4.88 -6.92
CA THR A 51 -8.55 -4.93 -6.44
C THR A 51 -9.02 -3.52 -6.09
N TYR A 52 -10.33 -3.33 -5.95
CA TYR A 52 -10.89 -2.11 -5.43
C TYR A 52 -12.02 -2.39 -4.45
N HIS A 53 -12.06 -1.62 -3.36
CA HIS A 53 -13.17 -1.60 -2.42
C HIS A 53 -14.02 -0.36 -2.68
N SER A 54 -15.29 -0.58 -2.95
CA SER A 54 -16.27 0.47 -3.22
C SER A 54 -17.13 0.68 -1.97
N SER A 55 -17.10 1.88 -1.41
CA SER A 55 -18.02 2.30 -0.35
C SER A 55 -18.89 3.45 -0.83
N GLN A 56 -19.82 3.94 0.00
CA GLN A 56 -20.76 4.99 -0.40
C GLN A 56 -20.05 6.25 -0.90
N ASN A 57 -18.97 6.69 -0.23
CA ASN A 57 -18.33 7.98 -0.50
C ASN A 57 -16.92 7.87 -1.09
N GLN A 58 -16.32 6.67 -1.09
CA GLN A 58 -14.93 6.48 -1.50
C GLN A 58 -14.71 5.14 -2.22
N ILE A 59 -13.78 5.14 -3.16
CA ILE A 59 -13.19 3.96 -3.78
C ILE A 59 -11.75 3.83 -3.26
N THR A 60 -11.39 2.66 -2.75
CA THR A 60 -10.00 2.34 -2.38
C THR A 60 -9.45 1.34 -3.39
N LYS A 61 -8.50 1.77 -4.22
CA LYS A 61 -7.80 0.94 -5.20
C LYS A 61 -6.52 0.41 -4.57
N ILE A 62 -6.28 -0.89 -4.71
CA ILE A 62 -5.12 -1.57 -4.14
C ILE A 62 -4.40 -2.30 -5.27
N LYS A 63 -3.07 -2.18 -5.29
CA LYS A 63 -2.20 -2.83 -6.27
C LYS A 63 -0.99 -3.43 -5.57
N PHE A 64 -0.66 -4.64 -5.96
CA PHE A 64 0.55 -5.36 -5.54
C PHE A 64 1.18 -6.00 -6.78
N CYS A 65 2.43 -5.67 -7.08
CA CYS A 65 3.10 -6.15 -8.28
C CYS A 65 4.62 -6.24 -8.08
N PRO A 66 5.34 -7.01 -8.91
CA PRO A 66 6.80 -6.97 -8.93
C PRO A 66 7.33 -5.55 -9.09
N TYR A 67 8.40 -5.26 -8.37
CA TYR A 67 9.14 -4.01 -8.48
C TYR A 67 10.39 -4.22 -9.32
N MET A 68 10.36 -3.69 -10.55
CA MET A 68 11.46 -3.78 -11.50
C MET A 68 12.37 -2.56 -11.36
N ARG A 69 13.69 -2.79 -11.24
CA ARG A 69 14.71 -1.74 -11.24
C ARG A 69 15.91 -2.19 -12.06
N GLY A 70 16.21 -1.46 -13.13
CA GLY A 70 17.37 -1.78 -13.99
C GLY A 70 17.20 -3.06 -14.82
N GLY A 71 15.97 -3.54 -15.02
CA GLY A 71 15.68 -4.79 -15.74
C GLY A 71 15.47 -5.99 -14.82
N ASP A 72 15.92 -5.91 -13.57
CA ASP A 72 15.77 -6.98 -12.59
C ASP A 72 14.59 -6.72 -11.63
N GLN A 73 13.97 -7.80 -11.17
CA GLN A 73 13.01 -7.75 -10.07
C GLN A 73 13.77 -7.65 -8.75
N VAL A 74 13.63 -6.52 -8.06
CA VAL A 74 14.32 -6.25 -6.78
C VAL A 74 13.39 -6.39 -5.57
N GLY A 75 12.13 -6.75 -5.80
CA GLY A 75 11.13 -6.97 -4.75
C GLY A 75 9.71 -6.77 -5.27
N PHE A 76 8.82 -6.30 -4.40
CA PHE A 76 7.43 -6.00 -4.73
C PHE A 76 7.05 -4.58 -4.34
N SER A 77 6.13 -4.00 -5.09
CA SER A 77 5.55 -2.68 -4.85
C SER A 77 4.12 -2.84 -4.37
N TYR A 78 3.80 -2.20 -3.25
CA TYR A 78 2.45 -2.15 -2.69
C TYR A 78 1.91 -0.73 -2.70
N GLN A 79 0.74 -0.52 -3.31
CA GLN A 79 0.14 0.80 -3.51
C GLN A 79 -1.34 0.79 -3.12
N ILE A 80 -1.75 1.85 -2.41
CA ILE A 80 -3.15 2.12 -2.07
C ILE A 80 -3.49 3.55 -2.46
N ASN A 81 -4.54 3.70 -3.27
CA ASN A 81 -5.09 4.98 -3.67
C ASN A 81 -6.54 5.09 -3.21
N LYS A 82 -6.90 6.22 -2.58
CA LYS A 82 -8.26 6.54 -2.18
C LYS A 82 -8.78 7.66 -3.07
N GLU A 83 -9.90 7.42 -3.71
CA GLU A 83 -10.62 8.38 -4.54
C GLU A 83 -11.99 8.64 -3.90
N ASN A 84 -12.42 9.89 -3.84
CA ASN A 84 -13.78 10.22 -3.46
C ASN A 84 -14.72 9.95 -4.63
N LYS A 85 -15.92 9.47 -4.35
CA LYS A 85 -17.01 9.50 -5.33
C LYS A 85 -17.67 10.87 -5.20
N GLU A 86 -17.58 11.68 -6.24
CA GLU A 86 -18.38 12.91 -6.36
C GLU A 86 -19.87 12.60 -6.36
#